data_AF-A0A1M7KNX9-F1
#
_entry.id   AF-A0A1M7KNX9-F1
#
_cell.length_a   1.000
_cell.length_b   1.000
_cell.length_c   1.000
_cell.angle_alpha   90.00
_cell.angle_beta   90.00
_cell.angle_gamma   90.00
#
_symmetry.space_group_name_H-M   'P 1'
#
loop_
_entity.id
_entity.type
_entity.pdbx_description
1 polymer ?
#
loop_
_entity_poly.entity_id
_entity_poly.type
_entity_poly.pdbx_seq_one_letter_code
_entity_poly.pdbx_strand_id
1 'polypeptide(L)'
;MKKMMMNKKLAAAAMAIAVLLGAAPMTANAKEITENDVVYDADDESGLASVISYNGNESKVVIPASVGGYRVCHIGEGAFNKNQDIQYVVLPATIKTIGRSAFSNCKNLISINFPSSLESIGSYAFTTNHSLKTIKLNRGLTKINECSFQLCIAAETLTIPPLVKTIPDHALHGMHELKTLRFCNGVNKIEETAALNGYKVSRIIIPPSVKEIQEHALGYRYYSPDYALCSKVEIYGKSGSEAERYAKENYIPFVEFDFAYGDVNKDGFVDAIDASAILSEYVRRSTKGGTDYSKADEVRADVNDDMSVNAIDASLVLSYYSYASSGGQGTPEEYFFLS
;
A
#
# COMPACT_ATOMS: atom_id res chain seq x y z
N MET A 1 71.08 -17.81 -38.57
CA MET A 1 71.23 -16.74 -37.54
C MET A 1 69.81 -16.35 -37.10
N LYS A 2 69.36 -16.51 -35.84
CA LYS A 2 69.47 -15.54 -34.72
C LYS A 2 69.36 -14.09 -35.23
N LYS A 3 68.37 -13.24 -34.92
CA LYS A 3 67.58 -12.92 -33.69
C LYS A 3 66.18 -12.32 -34.10
N MET A 4 65.16 -11.98 -33.27
CA MET A 4 64.73 -12.33 -31.89
C MET A 4 63.50 -11.46 -31.46
N MET A 5 62.44 -12.05 -30.85
CA MET A 5 61.33 -11.39 -30.09
C MET A 5 60.36 -10.47 -30.90
N MET A 6 59.13 -10.10 -30.49
CA MET A 6 58.24 -10.32 -29.32
C MET A 6 56.77 -10.16 -29.84
N ASN A 7 55.78 -11.04 -29.62
CA ASN A 7 54.97 -11.35 -28.42
C ASN A 7 53.93 -10.28 -27.98
N LYS A 8 52.66 -10.72 -27.81
CA LYS A 8 51.50 -10.16 -27.06
C LYS A 8 50.56 -9.08 -27.67
N LYS A 9 49.27 -9.46 -27.75
CA LYS A 9 48.05 -8.75 -27.25
C LYS A 9 47.66 -7.43 -27.97
N LEU A 10 46.44 -6.88 -27.88
CA LEU A 10 45.16 -7.25 -27.24
C LEU A 10 44.00 -6.70 -28.11
N ALA A 11 42.77 -7.19 -27.94
CA ALA A 11 41.59 -6.47 -28.42
C ALA A 11 41.27 -5.27 -27.53
N ALA A 12 40.77 -4.17 -28.11
CA ALA A 12 40.17 -3.05 -27.38
C ALA A 12 39.05 -2.43 -28.24
N ALA A 13 37.85 -2.36 -27.69
CA ALA A 13 36.70 -1.73 -28.35
C ALA A 13 36.80 -0.19 -28.30
N ALA A 14 36.17 0.48 -29.25
CA ALA A 14 36.16 1.94 -29.33
C ALA A 14 35.37 2.55 -28.16
N MET A 15 36.02 3.42 -27.38
CA MET A 15 35.40 4.24 -26.36
C MET A 15 35.24 5.65 -26.91
N ALA A 16 34.01 6.10 -27.13
CA ALA A 16 33.74 7.43 -27.67
C ALA A 16 33.91 8.49 -26.57
N ILE A 17 34.87 9.39 -26.76
CA ILE A 17 35.06 10.58 -25.93
C ILE A 17 34.45 11.77 -26.69
N ALA A 18 33.48 12.44 -26.07
CA ALA A 18 32.98 13.74 -26.52
C ALA A 18 33.15 14.74 -25.36
N VAL A 19 34.03 15.71 -25.53
CA VAL A 19 34.23 16.84 -24.62
C VAL A 19 33.99 18.12 -25.41
N LEU A 20 33.11 18.99 -24.92
CA LEU A 20 32.99 20.38 -25.37
C LEU A 20 32.46 21.23 -24.20
N LEU A 21 33.08 22.40 -24.00
CA LEU A 21 32.94 23.23 -22.79
C LEU A 21 31.79 24.25 -22.89
N GLY A 22 31.19 24.60 -21.74
CA GLY A 22 30.37 25.82 -21.63
C GLY A 22 29.72 26.00 -20.25
N ALA A 23 30.04 27.12 -19.57
CA ALA A 23 29.55 27.56 -18.26
C ALA A 23 29.96 26.69 -17.04
N ALA A 24 30.22 27.36 -15.91
CA ALA A 24 30.63 26.69 -14.66
C ALA A 24 29.42 25.99 -14.02
N PRO A 25 29.54 24.72 -13.59
CA PRO A 25 28.45 24.03 -12.93
C PRO A 25 28.21 24.62 -11.55
N MET A 26 26.95 24.95 -11.23
CA MET A 26 26.52 24.91 -9.83
C MET A 26 26.57 23.44 -9.42
N THR A 27 27.40 23.14 -8.42
CA THR A 27 27.65 21.76 -7.97
C THR A 27 26.44 21.20 -7.24
N ALA A 28 25.73 20.31 -7.91
CA ALA A 28 25.08 19.16 -7.30
C ALA A 28 25.76 17.92 -7.93
N ASN A 29 26.47 17.11 -7.13
CA ASN A 29 27.16 15.91 -7.62
C ASN A 29 26.17 14.74 -7.77
N ALA A 30 25.16 14.96 -8.61
CA ALA A 30 24.25 13.93 -9.09
C ALA A 30 24.98 13.07 -10.14
N LYS A 31 25.13 11.79 -9.86
CA LYS A 31 25.80 10.82 -10.73
C LYS A 31 24.77 9.85 -11.28
N GLU A 32 24.54 9.91 -12.59
CA GLU A 32 23.72 8.90 -13.26
C GLU A 32 24.46 7.55 -13.32
N ILE A 33 23.74 6.49 -12.98
CA ILE A 33 24.17 5.09 -13.10
C ILE A 33 23.06 4.32 -13.81
N THR A 34 23.41 3.44 -14.75
CA THR A 34 22.42 2.59 -15.45
C THR A 34 22.77 1.12 -15.25
N GLU A 35 21.80 0.34 -14.77
CA GLU A 35 21.93 -1.11 -14.58
C GLU A 35 20.58 -1.80 -14.91
N ASN A 36 20.61 -2.81 -15.78
CA ASN A 36 19.42 -3.57 -16.23
C ASN A 36 18.28 -2.67 -16.74
N ASP A 37 18.62 -1.72 -17.62
CA ASP A 37 17.75 -0.67 -18.18
C ASP A 37 17.10 0.30 -17.17
N VAL A 38 17.41 0.15 -15.88
CA VAL A 38 17.04 1.10 -14.83
C VAL A 38 18.13 2.17 -14.73
N VAL A 39 17.72 3.44 -14.79
CA VAL A 39 18.57 4.61 -14.59
C VAL A 39 18.35 5.13 -13.17
N TYR A 40 19.45 5.35 -12.46
CA TYR A 40 19.50 5.83 -11.09
C TYR A 40 20.23 7.16 -11.04
N ASP A 41 19.68 8.12 -10.30
CA ASP A 41 20.38 9.30 -9.82
C ASP A 41 20.99 8.99 -8.46
N ALA A 42 22.33 9.05 -8.35
CA ALA A 42 23.07 8.79 -7.12
C ALA A 42 23.72 10.07 -6.58
N ASP A 43 23.53 10.31 -5.29
CA ASP A 43 24.03 11.49 -4.57
C ASP A 43 25.22 11.12 -3.68
N ASP A 44 26.38 11.72 -3.96
CA ASP A 44 27.62 11.55 -3.20
C ASP A 44 27.54 12.10 -1.76
N GLU A 45 26.67 13.08 -1.47
CA GLU A 45 26.57 13.69 -0.14
C GLU A 45 25.77 12.82 0.84
N SER A 46 24.63 12.29 0.41
CA SER A 46 23.80 11.38 1.23
C SER A 46 24.16 9.90 1.12
N GLY A 47 24.91 9.49 0.08
CA GLY A 47 25.17 8.09 -0.23
C GLY A 47 23.93 7.32 -0.70
N LEU A 48 22.90 8.03 -1.15
CA LEU A 48 21.62 7.47 -1.59
C LEU A 48 21.50 7.46 -3.11
N ALA A 49 20.62 6.59 -3.61
CA ALA A 49 20.22 6.55 -5.01
C ALA A 49 18.69 6.54 -5.16
N SER A 50 18.22 7.15 -6.24
CA SER A 50 16.82 7.26 -6.63
C SER A 50 16.64 6.70 -8.04
N VAL A 51 15.68 5.81 -8.27
CA VAL A 51 15.36 5.33 -9.62
C VAL A 51 14.68 6.47 -10.39
N ILE A 52 15.28 7.00 -11.44
CA ILE A 52 14.72 8.13 -12.21
C ILE A 52 14.04 7.70 -13.52
N SER A 53 14.39 6.54 -14.07
CA SER A 53 13.80 6.01 -15.30
C SER A 53 14.00 4.50 -15.42
N TYR A 54 13.07 3.81 -16.09
CA TYR A 54 13.23 2.45 -16.58
C TYR A 54 12.90 2.39 -18.07
N ASN A 55 13.91 2.03 -18.87
CA ASN A 55 13.84 2.05 -20.33
C ASN A 55 13.71 0.63 -20.94
N GLY A 56 13.59 -0.39 -20.11
CA GLY A 56 13.47 -1.79 -20.52
C GLY A 56 12.04 -2.24 -20.81
N ASN A 57 11.93 -3.46 -21.32
CA ASN A 57 10.68 -4.12 -21.70
C ASN A 57 10.50 -5.49 -21.02
N GLU A 58 11.21 -5.75 -19.92
CA GLU A 58 11.05 -6.99 -19.16
C GLU A 58 9.71 -6.98 -18.40
N SER A 59 9.00 -8.11 -18.42
CA SER A 59 7.75 -8.26 -17.67
C SER A 59 7.94 -8.28 -16.14
N LYS A 60 9.17 -8.44 -15.66
CA LYS A 60 9.51 -8.42 -14.24
C LYS A 60 10.78 -7.60 -14.00
N VAL A 61 10.65 -6.50 -13.27
CA VAL A 61 11.80 -5.67 -12.85
C VAL A 61 12.14 -5.95 -11.38
N VAL A 62 13.43 -6.04 -11.07
CA VAL A 62 13.95 -6.16 -9.70
C VAL A 62 14.86 -4.97 -9.43
N ILE A 63 14.46 -4.12 -8.48
CA ILE A 63 15.29 -2.99 -8.03
C ILE A 63 16.25 -3.50 -6.94
N PRO A 64 17.57 -3.30 -7.08
CA PRO A 64 18.54 -3.70 -6.07
C PRO A 64 18.49 -2.75 -4.88
N ALA A 65 18.84 -3.23 -3.68
CA ALA A 65 18.94 -2.39 -2.48
C ALA A 65 20.08 -1.36 -2.53
N SER A 66 21.04 -1.55 -3.44
CA SER A 66 22.18 -0.68 -3.67
C SER A 66 22.66 -0.76 -5.11
N VAL A 67 23.11 0.36 -5.67
CA VAL A 67 23.71 0.46 -7.01
C VAL A 67 24.99 1.26 -6.89
N GLY A 68 26.10 0.82 -7.50
CA GLY A 68 27.37 1.56 -7.52
C GLY A 68 27.98 1.97 -6.16
N GLY A 69 27.52 1.39 -5.05
CA GLY A 69 27.90 1.76 -3.66
C GLY A 69 26.87 2.60 -2.90
N TYR A 70 25.89 3.18 -3.60
CA TYR A 70 24.82 4.01 -3.05
C TYR A 70 23.62 3.15 -2.67
N ARG A 71 22.89 3.52 -1.62
CA ARG A 71 21.69 2.80 -1.16
C ARG A 71 20.45 3.29 -1.91
N VAL A 72 19.75 2.40 -2.62
CA VAL A 72 18.55 2.78 -3.38
C VAL A 72 17.38 2.97 -2.42
N CYS A 73 16.94 4.21 -2.25
CA CYS A 73 15.92 4.59 -1.26
C CYS A 73 14.64 5.17 -1.87
N HIS A 74 14.63 5.55 -3.15
CA HIS A 74 13.47 6.22 -3.74
C HIS A 74 13.16 5.67 -5.14
N ILE A 75 11.87 5.60 -5.47
CA ILE A 75 11.43 5.56 -6.87
C ILE A 75 11.01 6.99 -7.22
N GLY A 76 11.68 7.60 -8.19
CA GLY A 76 11.52 9.00 -8.58
C GLY A 76 10.22 9.31 -9.32
N GLU A 77 10.01 10.60 -9.61
CA GLU A 77 8.86 11.03 -10.40
C GLU A 77 8.90 10.42 -11.80
N GLY A 78 7.80 9.79 -12.21
CA GLY A 78 7.64 9.24 -13.56
C GLY A 78 8.55 8.06 -13.92
N ALA A 79 9.28 7.46 -12.98
CA ALA A 79 10.32 6.47 -13.24
C ALA A 79 9.92 5.30 -14.17
N PHE A 80 8.68 4.81 -14.07
CA PHE A 80 8.11 3.74 -14.91
C PHE A 80 6.90 4.24 -15.73
N ASN A 81 6.70 5.55 -15.87
CA ASN A 81 5.48 6.14 -16.43
C ASN A 81 5.13 5.55 -17.80
N LYS A 82 3.88 5.07 -17.94
CA LYS A 82 3.33 4.46 -19.16
C LYS A 82 4.09 3.22 -19.66
N ASN A 83 4.93 2.57 -18.86
CA ASN A 83 5.51 1.29 -19.28
C ASN A 83 4.39 0.25 -19.49
N GLN A 84 4.29 -0.33 -20.69
CA GLN A 84 3.23 -1.29 -21.04
C GLN A 84 3.66 -2.75 -20.89
N ASP A 85 4.93 -3.02 -20.56
CA ASP A 85 5.49 -4.38 -20.54
C ASP A 85 5.58 -4.95 -19.12
N ILE A 86 5.87 -4.10 -18.12
CA ILE A 86 5.99 -4.54 -16.73
C ILE A 86 4.68 -5.14 -16.20
N GLN A 87 4.80 -6.34 -15.62
CA GLN A 87 3.73 -7.04 -14.90
C GLN A 87 4.06 -7.20 -13.41
N TYR A 88 5.34 -7.24 -13.07
CA TYR A 88 5.83 -7.46 -11.70
C TYR A 88 6.97 -6.52 -11.38
N VAL A 89 6.91 -5.84 -10.22
CA VAL A 89 8.01 -5.02 -9.71
C VAL A 89 8.38 -5.48 -8.31
N VAL A 90 9.65 -5.84 -8.13
CA VAL A 90 10.22 -6.21 -6.82
C VAL A 90 11.02 -5.03 -6.30
N LEU A 91 10.50 -4.37 -5.26
CA LEU A 91 11.18 -3.31 -4.55
C LEU A 91 11.99 -3.85 -3.36
N PRO A 92 13.18 -3.31 -3.07
CA PRO A 92 13.97 -3.68 -1.90
C PRO A 92 13.39 -3.04 -0.63
N ALA A 93 13.68 -3.63 0.53
CA ALA A 93 13.31 -3.10 1.87
C ALA A 93 14.07 -1.82 2.28
N THR A 94 14.68 -1.12 1.31
CA THR A 94 15.32 0.18 1.46
C THR A 94 14.48 1.32 0.93
N ILE A 95 13.48 1.06 0.08
CA ILE A 95 12.62 2.12 -0.50
C ILE A 95 11.80 2.80 0.60
N LYS A 96 11.93 4.12 0.68
CA LYS A 96 11.21 5.04 1.56
C LYS A 96 10.09 5.79 0.88
N THR A 97 10.23 6.12 -0.41
CA THR A 97 9.25 6.90 -1.15
C THR A 97 9.01 6.34 -2.56
N ILE A 98 7.77 6.50 -3.04
CA ILE A 98 7.40 6.33 -4.46
C ILE A 98 6.88 7.68 -4.95
N GLY A 99 7.53 8.23 -5.97
CA GLY A 99 7.33 9.58 -6.47
C GLY A 99 6.03 9.79 -7.23
N ARG A 100 5.77 11.05 -7.58
CA ARG A 100 4.62 11.47 -8.39
C ARG A 100 4.61 10.71 -9.71
N SER A 101 3.45 10.18 -10.11
CA SER A 101 3.26 9.46 -11.38
C SER A 101 4.22 8.29 -11.65
N ALA A 102 4.93 7.75 -10.64
CA ALA A 102 6.03 6.81 -10.79
C ALA A 102 5.67 5.57 -11.63
N PHE A 103 4.53 4.95 -11.37
CA PHE A 103 3.96 3.82 -12.11
C PHE A 103 2.65 4.19 -12.83
N SER A 104 2.38 5.48 -13.06
CA SER A 104 1.16 5.94 -13.73
C SER A 104 1.02 5.31 -15.12
N ASN A 105 -0.18 4.83 -15.45
CA ASN A 105 -0.52 4.16 -16.71
C ASN A 105 0.26 2.85 -17.02
N CYS A 106 0.83 2.18 -16.01
CA CYS A 106 1.39 0.83 -16.16
C CYS A 106 0.27 -0.22 -16.22
N LYS A 107 -0.50 -0.21 -17.31
CA LYS A 107 -1.78 -0.94 -17.41
C LYS A 107 -1.66 -2.46 -17.23
N ASN A 108 -0.49 -3.02 -17.50
CA ASN A 108 -0.19 -4.44 -17.35
C ASN A 108 0.46 -4.80 -16.00
N LEU A 109 0.74 -3.84 -15.10
CA LEU A 109 1.28 -4.13 -13.77
C LEU A 109 0.27 -4.94 -12.96
N ILE A 110 0.57 -6.21 -12.68
CA ILE A 110 -0.28 -7.14 -11.94
C ILE A 110 -0.05 -7.03 -10.44
N SER A 111 1.22 -6.88 -10.03
CA SER A 111 1.63 -6.88 -8.63
C SER A 111 2.92 -6.10 -8.40
N ILE A 112 2.96 -5.37 -7.29
CA ILE A 112 4.15 -4.74 -6.73
C ILE A 112 4.18 -5.02 -5.23
N ASN A 113 5.35 -5.38 -4.70
CA ASN A 113 5.51 -5.53 -3.26
C ASN A 113 5.87 -4.17 -2.64
N PHE A 114 4.98 -3.61 -1.82
CA PHE A 114 5.26 -2.40 -1.06
C PHE A 114 6.09 -2.77 0.19
N PRO A 115 7.36 -2.35 0.28
CA PRO A 115 8.22 -2.78 1.39
C PRO A 115 7.77 -2.15 2.71
N SER A 116 8.07 -2.83 3.83
CA SER A 116 7.80 -2.35 5.19
C SER A 116 8.51 -1.05 5.57
N SER A 117 9.48 -0.63 4.76
CA SER A 117 10.20 0.64 4.89
C SER A 117 9.50 1.83 4.25
N LEU A 118 8.48 1.61 3.40
CA LEU A 118 7.87 2.65 2.56
C LEU A 118 6.98 3.59 3.38
N GLU A 119 7.34 4.86 3.43
CA GLU A 119 6.69 5.89 4.23
C GLU A 119 5.70 6.74 3.43
N SER A 120 5.92 6.92 2.11
CA SER A 120 5.04 7.77 1.29
C SER A 120 4.85 7.33 -0.17
N ILE A 121 3.65 7.61 -0.70
CA ILE A 121 3.26 7.39 -2.11
C ILE A 121 2.75 8.71 -2.70
N GLY A 122 3.42 9.19 -3.76
CA GLY A 122 3.17 10.46 -4.43
C GLY A 122 1.87 10.52 -5.23
N SER A 123 1.47 11.74 -5.63
CA SER A 123 0.23 11.94 -6.38
C SER A 123 0.27 11.19 -7.70
N TYR A 124 -0.85 10.61 -8.13
CA TYR A 124 -0.95 9.81 -9.37
C TYR A 124 0.01 8.61 -9.47
N ALA A 125 0.72 8.22 -8.40
CA ALA A 125 1.81 7.23 -8.47
C ALA A 125 1.41 5.91 -9.14
N PHE A 126 0.18 5.42 -8.94
CA PHE A 126 -0.40 4.24 -9.57
C PHE A 126 -1.69 4.56 -10.34
N THR A 127 -1.91 5.80 -10.79
CA THR A 127 -3.13 6.11 -11.56
C THR A 127 -3.22 5.26 -12.83
N THR A 128 -4.42 4.78 -13.18
CA THR A 128 -4.69 3.98 -14.38
C THR A 128 -3.92 2.64 -14.45
N ASN A 129 -3.62 2.02 -13.29
CA ASN A 129 -3.02 0.68 -13.22
C ASN A 129 -4.10 -0.40 -13.31
N HIS A 130 -4.55 -0.68 -14.54
CA HIS A 130 -5.74 -1.51 -14.75
C HIS A 130 -5.62 -2.97 -14.31
N SER A 131 -4.42 -3.54 -14.31
CA SER A 131 -4.19 -4.95 -13.94
C SER A 131 -3.79 -5.17 -12.49
N LEU A 132 -3.60 -4.11 -11.69
CA LEU A 132 -3.05 -4.20 -10.34
C LEU A 132 -4.10 -4.80 -9.38
N LYS A 133 -3.96 -6.09 -9.09
CA LYS A 133 -4.93 -6.88 -8.30
C LYS A 133 -4.70 -6.82 -6.80
N THR A 134 -3.45 -6.62 -6.38
CA THR A 134 -3.04 -6.75 -4.98
C THR A 134 -2.36 -5.47 -4.54
N ILE A 135 -3.05 -4.68 -3.72
CA ILE A 135 -2.52 -3.45 -3.12
C ILE A 135 -2.40 -3.70 -1.62
N LYS A 136 -1.27 -4.29 -1.20
CA LYS A 136 -0.95 -4.51 0.21
C LYS A 136 -0.07 -3.38 0.72
N LEU A 137 -0.72 -2.35 1.27
CA LEU A 137 -0.02 -1.22 1.90
C LEU A 137 0.60 -1.68 3.23
N ASN A 138 1.76 -1.13 3.57
CA ASN A 138 2.47 -1.50 4.80
C ASN A 138 2.06 -0.60 5.98
N ARG A 139 2.15 -1.12 7.21
CA ARG A 139 1.74 -0.41 8.44
C ARG A 139 2.54 0.86 8.73
N GLY A 140 3.78 0.97 8.22
CA GLY A 140 4.65 2.15 8.32
C GLY A 140 4.36 3.27 7.30
N LEU A 141 3.40 3.08 6.38
CA LEU A 141 3.02 4.10 5.40
C LEU A 141 2.32 5.27 6.11
N THR A 142 2.92 6.46 6.09
CA THR A 142 2.39 7.67 6.74
C THR A 142 1.62 8.58 5.79
N LYS A 143 1.90 8.50 4.47
CA LYS A 143 1.33 9.43 3.50
C LYS A 143 0.93 8.78 2.17
N ILE A 144 -0.32 9.00 1.80
CA ILE A 144 -0.88 8.76 0.47
C ILE A 144 -1.30 10.14 -0.08
N ASN A 145 -1.04 10.42 -1.36
CA ASN A 145 -1.43 11.69 -2.00
C ASN A 145 -2.60 11.51 -2.98
N GLU A 146 -3.14 12.64 -3.45
CA GLU A 146 -4.23 12.76 -4.44
C GLU A 146 -4.05 11.82 -5.64
N CYS A 147 -5.17 11.24 -6.10
CA CYS A 147 -5.23 10.36 -7.28
C CYS A 147 -4.24 9.17 -7.30
N SER A 148 -3.58 8.84 -6.18
CA SER A 148 -2.47 7.89 -6.13
C SER A 148 -2.82 6.48 -6.62
N PHE A 149 -4.02 5.98 -6.34
CA PHE A 149 -4.55 4.69 -6.82
C PHE A 149 -5.81 4.85 -7.68
N GLN A 150 -6.04 6.05 -8.22
CA GLN A 150 -7.16 6.31 -9.12
C GLN A 150 -7.15 5.33 -10.30
N LEU A 151 -8.30 4.79 -10.69
CA LEU A 151 -8.43 3.80 -11.77
C LEU A 151 -7.55 2.52 -11.61
N CYS A 152 -7.21 2.13 -10.37
CA CYS A 152 -6.74 0.78 -10.08
C CYS A 152 -7.91 -0.22 -10.11
N ILE A 153 -8.42 -0.51 -11.31
CA ILE A 153 -9.75 -1.14 -11.47
C ILE A 153 -9.84 -2.59 -10.99
N ALA A 154 -8.72 -3.33 -10.88
CA ALA A 154 -8.70 -4.77 -10.62
C ALA A 154 -8.49 -5.20 -9.17
N ALA A 155 -8.21 -4.29 -8.25
CA ALA A 155 -8.02 -4.62 -6.84
C ALA A 155 -9.38 -4.89 -6.16
N GLU A 156 -9.56 -6.08 -5.59
CA GLU A 156 -10.82 -6.48 -4.96
C GLU A 156 -10.95 -6.02 -3.50
N THR A 157 -9.83 -5.78 -2.84
CA THR A 157 -9.74 -5.43 -1.42
C THR A 157 -8.65 -4.38 -1.21
N LEU A 158 -8.86 -3.48 -0.24
CA LEU A 158 -7.86 -2.51 0.18
C LEU A 158 -8.02 -2.17 1.67
N THR A 159 -6.93 -2.29 2.42
CA THR A 159 -6.78 -1.72 3.76
C THR A 159 -5.91 -0.46 3.67
N ILE A 160 -6.39 0.62 4.28
CA ILE A 160 -5.64 1.85 4.51
C ILE A 160 -4.97 1.79 5.90
N PRO A 161 -3.62 1.83 5.99
CA PRO A 161 -2.88 1.60 7.24
C PRO A 161 -2.99 2.76 8.25
N PRO A 162 -2.77 2.48 9.55
CA PRO A 162 -3.15 3.38 10.66
C PRO A 162 -2.36 4.69 10.76
N LEU A 163 -1.21 4.77 10.10
CA LEU A 163 -0.38 5.98 10.08
C LEU A 163 -0.79 6.97 8.98
N VAL A 164 -1.63 6.58 8.01
CA VAL A 164 -2.18 7.50 7.00
C VAL A 164 -3.31 8.31 7.64
N LYS A 165 -3.02 9.56 8.04
CA LYS A 165 -3.97 10.38 8.81
C LYS A 165 -5.11 10.95 7.99
N THR A 166 -4.86 11.24 6.72
CA THR A 166 -5.83 11.83 5.79
C THR A 166 -5.84 11.03 4.49
N ILE A 167 -7.03 10.77 3.96
CA ILE A 167 -7.23 10.14 2.65
C ILE A 167 -7.68 11.24 1.68
N PRO A 168 -6.79 11.71 0.80
CA PRO A 168 -7.05 12.91 0.02
C PRO A 168 -7.91 12.65 -1.21
N ASP A 169 -8.36 13.75 -1.81
CA ASP A 169 -9.23 13.78 -2.97
C ASP A 169 -8.80 12.80 -4.06
N HIS A 170 -9.80 12.07 -4.57
CA HIS A 170 -9.67 11.06 -5.61
C HIS A 170 -8.63 9.93 -5.39
N ALA A 171 -8.00 9.79 -4.21
CA ALA A 171 -6.91 8.84 -3.99
C ALA A 171 -7.24 7.40 -4.42
N LEU A 172 -8.48 6.97 -4.21
CA LEU A 172 -9.01 5.63 -4.48
C LEU A 172 -10.15 5.62 -5.53
N HIS A 173 -10.31 6.72 -6.25
CA HIS A 173 -11.43 6.96 -7.17
C HIS A 173 -11.41 5.99 -8.37
N GLY A 174 -12.52 5.30 -8.65
CA GLY A 174 -12.65 4.44 -9.83
C GLY A 174 -12.06 3.04 -9.68
N MET A 175 -11.86 2.54 -8.46
CA MET A 175 -11.54 1.13 -8.22
C MET A 175 -12.79 0.25 -8.47
N HIS A 176 -12.93 -0.32 -9.66
CA HIS A 176 -14.18 -0.96 -10.13
C HIS A 176 -14.48 -2.33 -9.53
N GLU A 177 -13.46 -3.17 -9.29
CA GLU A 177 -13.60 -4.50 -8.70
C GLU A 177 -13.54 -4.48 -7.16
N LEU A 178 -13.28 -3.33 -6.54
CA LEU A 178 -13.16 -3.19 -5.09
C LEU A 178 -14.47 -3.57 -4.41
N LYS A 179 -14.48 -4.68 -3.68
CA LYS A 179 -15.63 -5.21 -2.92
C LYS A 179 -15.64 -4.68 -1.49
N THR A 180 -14.45 -4.60 -0.88
CA THR A 180 -14.25 -4.21 0.52
C THR A 180 -13.13 -3.18 0.67
N LEU A 181 -13.44 -2.07 1.33
CA LEU A 181 -12.51 -1.02 1.73
C LEU A 181 -12.47 -0.94 3.26
N ARG A 182 -11.29 -1.08 3.87
CA ARG A 182 -11.08 -0.99 5.33
C ARG A 182 -10.17 0.19 5.64
N PHE A 183 -10.54 1.00 6.62
CA PHE A 183 -9.66 2.01 7.21
C PHE A 183 -9.20 1.51 8.58
N CYS A 184 -7.89 1.47 8.82
CA CYS A 184 -7.33 1.16 10.14
C CYS A 184 -7.62 2.30 11.14
N ASN A 185 -7.85 1.97 12.40
CA ASN A 185 -7.99 3.01 13.43
C ASN A 185 -6.65 3.77 13.58
N GLY A 186 -6.73 5.09 13.52
CA GLY A 186 -5.60 5.98 13.28
C GLY A 186 -5.78 6.88 12.06
N VAL A 187 -6.59 6.48 11.07
CA VAL A 187 -7.10 7.39 10.01
C VAL A 187 -8.05 8.40 10.65
N ASN A 188 -7.90 9.70 10.36
CA ASN A 188 -8.68 10.77 11.01
C ASN A 188 -9.62 11.51 10.05
N LYS A 189 -9.22 11.70 8.80
CA LYS A 189 -9.97 12.49 7.81
C LYS A 189 -10.08 11.74 6.48
N ILE A 190 -11.25 11.80 5.87
CA ILE A 190 -11.50 11.32 4.51
C ILE A 190 -12.06 12.50 3.71
N GLU A 191 -11.28 12.97 2.73
CA GLU A 191 -11.56 14.19 1.96
C GLU A 191 -12.60 13.96 0.85
N GLU A 192 -13.04 15.05 0.22
CA GLU A 192 -14.11 15.02 -0.77
C GLU A 192 -13.74 14.05 -1.88
N THR A 193 -14.67 13.19 -2.28
CA THR A 193 -14.48 12.21 -3.36
C THR A 193 -13.30 11.22 -3.21
N ALA A 194 -12.65 11.15 -2.04
CA ALA A 194 -11.43 10.36 -1.80
C ALA A 194 -11.54 8.90 -2.26
N ALA A 195 -12.72 8.29 -2.13
CA ALA A 195 -13.07 6.97 -2.63
C ALA A 195 -14.50 6.95 -3.25
N LEU A 196 -14.71 7.75 -4.32
CA LEU A 196 -15.79 7.54 -5.29
C LEU A 196 -15.62 6.16 -5.96
N ASN A 197 -16.12 5.13 -5.29
CA ASN A 197 -15.81 3.74 -5.53
C ASN A 197 -16.65 3.12 -6.66
N GLY A 198 -16.04 2.21 -7.43
CA GLY A 198 -16.71 1.65 -8.59
C GLY A 198 -17.78 0.61 -8.26
N TYR A 199 -18.27 -0.05 -9.32
CA TYR A 199 -19.57 -0.72 -9.36
C TYR A 199 -19.77 -1.91 -8.39
N LYS A 200 -18.72 -2.40 -7.73
CA LYS A 200 -18.76 -3.61 -6.88
C LYS A 200 -18.56 -3.38 -5.39
N VAL A 201 -18.33 -2.15 -4.92
CA VAL A 201 -18.16 -1.91 -3.48
C VAL A 201 -19.44 -2.26 -2.74
N SER A 202 -19.28 -3.15 -1.76
CA SER A 202 -20.39 -3.64 -0.93
C SER A 202 -20.12 -3.49 0.56
N ARG A 203 -18.85 -3.34 0.97
CA ARG A 203 -18.46 -3.20 2.37
C ARG A 203 -17.43 -2.08 2.54
N ILE A 204 -17.76 -1.06 3.33
CA ILE A 204 -16.79 -0.04 3.76
C ILE A 204 -16.73 -0.07 5.29
N ILE A 205 -15.54 -0.29 5.86
CA ILE A 205 -15.33 -0.40 7.31
C ILE A 205 -14.60 0.86 7.79
N ILE A 206 -15.24 1.64 8.66
CA ILE A 206 -14.76 2.98 9.08
C ILE A 206 -14.62 3.03 10.61
N PRO A 207 -13.40 3.22 11.14
CA PRO A 207 -13.11 3.11 12.56
C PRO A 207 -13.46 4.39 13.34
N PRO A 208 -13.59 4.31 14.69
CA PRO A 208 -13.92 5.46 15.54
C PRO A 208 -12.89 6.60 15.52
N SER A 209 -11.67 6.40 15.01
CA SER A 209 -10.67 7.47 14.84
C SER A 209 -11.02 8.48 13.75
N VAL A 210 -11.85 8.12 12.78
CA VAL A 210 -12.29 9.02 11.72
C VAL A 210 -13.25 10.05 12.34
N LYS A 211 -12.89 11.33 12.23
CA LYS A 211 -13.60 12.48 12.81
C LYS A 211 -14.20 13.41 11.77
N GLU A 212 -13.78 13.28 10.50
CA GLU A 212 -14.29 14.06 9.39
C GLU A 212 -14.38 13.17 8.14
N ILE A 213 -15.59 13.04 7.59
CA ILE A 213 -15.84 12.48 6.26
C ILE A 213 -16.59 13.54 5.44
N GLN A 214 -15.95 14.02 4.38
CA GLN A 214 -16.48 15.08 3.52
C GLN A 214 -17.53 14.55 2.52
N GLU A 215 -18.28 15.44 1.89
CA GLU A 215 -19.35 15.07 0.95
C GLU A 215 -18.85 14.16 -0.17
N HIS A 216 -19.70 13.22 -0.61
CA HIS A 216 -19.41 12.26 -1.68
C HIS A 216 -18.11 11.42 -1.52
N ALA A 217 -17.43 11.46 -0.37
CA ALA A 217 -16.18 10.76 -0.13
C ALA A 217 -16.21 9.24 -0.39
N LEU A 218 -17.30 8.54 -0.08
CA LEU A 218 -17.35 7.07 -0.02
C LEU A 218 -18.65 6.48 -0.60
N GLY A 219 -18.54 5.43 -1.44
CA GLY A 219 -19.68 4.55 -1.80
C GLY A 219 -20.46 4.91 -3.07
N TYR A 220 -19.97 5.88 -3.85
CA TYR A 220 -20.61 6.42 -5.05
C TYR A 220 -19.93 5.98 -6.34
N ARG A 221 -20.73 5.66 -7.38
CA ARG A 221 -20.24 5.13 -8.65
C ARG A 221 -19.34 6.11 -9.41
N TYR A 222 -18.30 5.54 -9.99
CA TYR A 222 -17.40 6.20 -10.93
C TYR A 222 -18.14 6.88 -12.10
N TYR A 223 -17.79 8.15 -12.38
CA TYR A 223 -18.38 9.00 -13.42
C TYR A 223 -19.92 8.96 -13.50
N SER A 224 -20.60 8.89 -12.35
CA SER A 224 -22.03 9.17 -12.31
C SER A 224 -22.24 10.68 -12.23
N PRO A 225 -22.88 11.33 -13.23
CA PRO A 225 -23.13 12.78 -13.19
C PRO A 225 -24.05 13.20 -12.04
N ASP A 226 -24.85 12.26 -11.53
CA ASP A 226 -25.80 12.45 -10.44
C ASP A 226 -25.28 11.92 -9.09
N TYR A 227 -24.00 11.52 -8.99
CA TYR A 227 -23.43 10.80 -7.85
C TYR A 227 -24.34 9.65 -7.37
N ALA A 228 -24.65 8.70 -8.25
CA ALA A 228 -25.47 7.54 -7.88
C ALA A 228 -24.70 6.57 -6.96
N LEU A 229 -25.33 6.16 -5.86
CA LEU A 229 -24.79 5.16 -4.94
C LEU A 229 -24.52 3.80 -5.62
N CYS A 230 -23.50 3.10 -5.14
CA CYS A 230 -23.29 1.69 -5.44
C CYS A 230 -24.41 0.86 -4.80
N SER A 231 -25.11 0.06 -5.60
CA SER A 231 -26.43 -0.50 -5.24
C SER A 231 -26.45 -1.55 -4.11
N LYS A 232 -25.29 -1.82 -3.50
CA LYS A 232 -25.10 -2.79 -2.41
C LYS A 232 -24.10 -2.31 -1.36
N VAL A 233 -23.75 -1.02 -1.34
CA VAL A 233 -22.76 -0.51 -0.38
C VAL A 233 -23.36 -0.44 1.02
N GLU A 234 -22.67 -1.04 1.99
CA GLU A 234 -22.96 -0.97 3.42
C GLU A 234 -21.76 -0.32 4.12
N ILE A 235 -22.01 0.63 5.03
CA ILE A 235 -21.00 1.21 5.91
C ILE A 235 -21.05 0.52 7.28
N TYR A 236 -19.92 -0.02 7.71
CA TYR A 236 -19.72 -0.66 9.00
C TYR A 236 -18.95 0.31 9.89
N GLY A 237 -19.53 0.66 11.04
CA GLY A 237 -18.96 1.65 11.96
C GLY A 237 -19.56 1.54 13.37
N LYS A 238 -18.98 2.24 14.33
CA LYS A 238 -19.50 2.28 15.71
C LYS A 238 -20.72 3.21 15.79
N SER A 239 -21.75 2.85 16.57
CA SER A 239 -22.87 3.77 16.83
C SER A 239 -22.37 5.07 17.49
N GLY A 240 -22.95 6.20 17.09
CA GLY A 240 -22.52 7.55 17.47
C GLY A 240 -21.22 8.03 16.80
N SER A 241 -20.66 7.29 15.83
CA SER A 241 -19.45 7.70 15.11
C SER A 241 -19.74 8.52 13.85
N GLU A 242 -18.70 9.16 13.33
CA GLU A 242 -18.69 9.87 12.05
C GLU A 242 -19.14 8.98 10.88
N ALA A 243 -18.85 7.67 10.94
CA ALA A 243 -19.31 6.68 9.96
C ALA A 243 -20.84 6.55 9.95
N GLU A 244 -21.48 6.60 11.12
CA GLU A 244 -22.93 6.54 11.24
C GLU A 244 -23.59 7.84 10.74
N ARG A 245 -23.01 8.99 11.09
CA ARG A 245 -23.43 10.30 10.58
C ARG A 245 -23.43 10.30 9.05
N TYR A 246 -22.27 9.98 8.47
CA TYR A 246 -22.09 9.97 7.02
C TYR A 246 -23.02 8.99 6.31
N ALA A 247 -23.19 7.78 6.85
CA ALA A 247 -24.09 6.78 6.26
C ALA A 247 -25.54 7.26 6.25
N LYS A 248 -26.03 7.86 7.35
CA LYS A 248 -27.40 8.37 7.47
C LYS A 248 -27.68 9.54 6.52
N GLU A 249 -26.80 10.53 6.46
CA GLU A 249 -26.96 11.70 5.60
C GLU A 249 -26.99 11.34 4.11
N ASN A 250 -26.23 10.31 3.72
CA ASN A 250 -26.08 9.87 2.33
C ASN A 250 -26.97 8.68 1.98
N TYR A 251 -27.93 8.30 2.84
CA TYR A 251 -28.86 7.18 2.66
C TYR A 251 -28.19 5.81 2.39
N ILE A 252 -26.96 5.63 2.89
CA ILE A 252 -26.22 4.38 2.82
C ILE A 252 -26.62 3.49 4.02
N PRO A 253 -26.94 2.21 3.81
CA PRO A 253 -27.15 1.26 4.90
C PRO A 253 -25.98 1.24 5.90
N PHE A 254 -26.29 1.56 7.15
CA PHE A 254 -25.34 1.49 8.26
C PHE A 254 -25.49 0.16 9.00
N VAL A 255 -24.37 -0.49 9.28
CA VAL A 255 -24.27 -1.70 10.10
C VAL A 255 -23.44 -1.36 11.32
N GLU A 256 -24.05 -1.45 12.51
CA GLU A 256 -23.33 -1.24 13.75
C GLU A 256 -22.23 -2.29 13.92
N PHE A 257 -21.03 -1.79 14.26
CA PHE A 257 -19.83 -2.59 14.47
C PHE A 257 -19.01 -1.99 15.61
N ASP A 258 -18.81 -2.76 16.68
CA ASP A 258 -18.22 -2.30 17.93
C ASP A 258 -16.70 -2.10 17.89
N PHE A 259 -16.02 -2.73 16.91
CA PHE A 259 -14.56 -2.84 16.83
C PHE A 259 -13.92 -3.45 18.08
N ALA A 260 -14.57 -4.41 18.74
CA ALA A 260 -13.95 -5.14 19.86
C ALA A 260 -12.84 -6.08 19.35
N TYR A 261 -11.66 -5.53 19.06
CA TYR A 261 -10.55 -6.28 18.46
C TYR A 261 -10.02 -7.34 19.42
N GLY A 262 -9.84 -8.55 18.92
CA GLY A 262 -9.41 -9.69 19.69
C GLY A 262 -10.53 -10.40 20.46
N ASP A 263 -11.61 -9.72 20.88
CA ASP A 263 -12.76 -10.35 21.55
C ASP A 263 -13.66 -11.03 20.50
N VAL A 264 -13.34 -12.28 20.17
CA VAL A 264 -14.08 -13.06 19.15
C VAL A 264 -15.20 -13.87 19.77
N ASN A 265 -15.12 -14.14 21.08
CA ASN A 265 -16.13 -14.91 21.81
C ASN A 265 -17.31 -14.03 22.33
N LYS A 266 -17.09 -12.71 22.47
CA LYS A 266 -18.01 -11.66 22.95
C LYS A 266 -18.34 -11.69 24.44
N ASP A 267 -17.39 -12.13 25.27
CA ASP A 267 -17.49 -12.07 26.74
C ASP A 267 -17.01 -10.74 27.33
N GLY A 268 -16.42 -9.86 26.52
CA GLY A 268 -15.91 -8.54 26.91
C GLY A 268 -14.45 -8.53 27.33
N PHE A 269 -13.75 -9.67 27.25
CA PHE A 269 -12.31 -9.79 27.49
C PHE A 269 -11.58 -10.14 26.18
N VAL A 270 -10.26 -10.02 26.20
CA VAL A 270 -9.38 -10.43 25.08
C VAL A 270 -8.29 -11.29 25.67
N ASP A 271 -8.44 -12.61 25.55
CA ASP A 271 -7.60 -13.55 26.29
C ASP A 271 -7.12 -14.78 25.48
N ALA A 272 -6.61 -15.80 26.19
CA ALA A 272 -6.12 -17.02 25.57
C ALA A 272 -7.23 -17.89 24.92
N ILE A 273 -8.49 -17.74 25.33
CA ILE A 273 -9.65 -18.36 24.70
C ILE A 273 -9.85 -17.77 23.30
N ASP A 274 -9.77 -16.44 23.17
CA ASP A 274 -9.88 -15.77 21.87
C ASP A 274 -8.74 -16.14 20.92
N ALA A 275 -7.49 -16.10 21.40
CA ALA A 275 -6.34 -16.55 20.62
C ALA A 275 -6.52 -18.01 20.13
N SER A 276 -7.07 -18.88 20.98
CA SER A 276 -7.37 -20.27 20.64
C SER A 276 -8.54 -20.40 19.65
N ALA A 277 -9.55 -19.55 19.74
CA ALA A 277 -10.68 -19.49 18.82
C ALA A 277 -10.25 -19.00 17.43
N ILE A 278 -9.44 -17.95 17.35
CA ILE A 278 -8.85 -17.43 16.10
C ILE A 278 -7.94 -18.48 15.46
N LEU A 279 -7.12 -19.18 16.25
CA LEU A 279 -6.29 -20.26 15.74
C LEU A 279 -7.13 -21.44 15.21
N SER A 280 -8.24 -21.76 15.88
CA SER A 280 -9.19 -22.79 15.44
C SER A 280 -9.92 -22.41 14.14
N GLU A 281 -10.33 -21.14 14.01
CA GLU A 281 -10.87 -20.54 12.78
C GLU A 281 -9.86 -20.66 11.63
N TYR A 282 -8.61 -20.25 11.86
CA TYR A 282 -7.53 -20.37 10.88
C TYR A 282 -7.28 -21.81 10.44
N VAL A 283 -7.30 -22.78 11.37
CA VAL A 283 -7.18 -24.22 11.05
C VAL A 283 -8.35 -24.69 10.18
N ARG A 284 -9.59 -24.32 10.50
CA ARG A 284 -10.76 -24.69 9.69
C ARG A 284 -10.69 -24.10 8.28
N ARG A 285 -10.31 -22.81 8.15
CA ARG A 285 -10.08 -22.15 6.84
C ARG A 285 -9.02 -22.90 6.04
N SER A 286 -7.88 -23.20 6.68
CA SER A 286 -6.73 -23.87 6.04
C SER A 286 -7.02 -25.31 5.61
N THR A 287 -7.92 -26.00 6.30
CA THR A 287 -8.34 -27.38 5.98
C THR A 287 -9.57 -27.45 5.06
N LYS A 288 -9.95 -26.33 4.41
CA LYS A 288 -11.12 -26.19 3.52
C LYS A 288 -12.48 -26.39 4.18
N GLY A 289 -12.57 -26.27 5.51
CA GLY A 289 -13.82 -26.42 6.27
C GLY A 289 -14.73 -25.18 6.26
N GLY A 290 -14.36 -24.11 5.54
CA GLY A 290 -15.12 -22.85 5.52
C GLY A 290 -14.89 -21.99 6.77
N THR A 291 -15.82 -21.06 7.02
CA THR A 291 -15.81 -20.15 8.18
C THR A 291 -17.13 -20.24 8.94
N ASP A 292 -17.05 -20.32 10.27
CA ASP A 292 -18.21 -20.16 11.16
C ASP A 292 -18.37 -18.70 11.61
N TYR A 293 -17.32 -17.87 11.47
CA TYR A 293 -17.34 -16.46 11.81
C TYR A 293 -18.31 -15.68 10.91
N SER A 294 -19.13 -14.83 11.54
CA SER A 294 -19.87 -13.81 10.82
C SER A 294 -18.91 -12.74 10.27
N LYS A 295 -19.38 -11.91 9.32
CA LYS A 295 -18.63 -10.75 8.83
C LYS A 295 -18.06 -9.87 9.95
N ALA A 296 -18.74 -9.79 11.09
CA ALA A 296 -18.31 -8.99 12.25
C ALA A 296 -17.17 -9.69 13.01
N ASP A 297 -17.28 -11.00 13.20
CA ASP A 297 -16.29 -11.79 13.94
C ASP A 297 -14.97 -11.90 13.16
N GLU A 298 -15.03 -11.96 11.83
CA GLU A 298 -13.84 -11.81 10.97
C GLU A 298 -13.07 -10.52 11.23
N VAL A 299 -13.77 -9.41 11.52
CA VAL A 299 -13.13 -8.10 11.69
C VAL A 299 -12.58 -7.91 13.11
N ARG A 300 -13.19 -8.55 14.12
CA ARG A 300 -12.62 -8.66 15.48
C ARG A 300 -11.39 -9.57 15.51
N ALA A 301 -11.42 -10.64 14.72
CA ALA A 301 -10.34 -11.61 14.63
C ALA A 301 -9.14 -11.13 13.80
N ASP A 302 -9.37 -10.36 12.73
CA ASP A 302 -8.35 -9.69 11.91
C ASP A 302 -7.79 -8.47 12.68
N VAL A 303 -6.94 -8.74 13.67
CA VAL A 303 -6.39 -7.72 14.59
C VAL A 303 -5.23 -6.93 14.00
N ASN A 304 -4.60 -7.44 12.94
CA ASN A 304 -3.56 -6.70 12.21
C ASN A 304 -4.10 -5.85 11.03
N ASP A 305 -5.42 -5.90 10.78
CA ASP A 305 -6.16 -5.28 9.66
C ASP A 305 -5.76 -5.79 8.24
N ASP A 306 -5.06 -6.91 8.10
CA ASP A 306 -4.58 -7.43 6.80
C ASP A 306 -5.66 -8.12 5.95
N MET A 307 -6.89 -8.23 6.49
CA MET A 307 -8.06 -8.88 5.90
C MET A 307 -8.01 -10.41 5.84
N SER A 308 -7.10 -11.03 6.60
CA SER A 308 -6.89 -12.49 6.57
C SER A 308 -6.79 -13.07 7.98
N VAL A 309 -7.90 -13.52 8.57
CA VAL A 309 -7.88 -14.20 9.89
C VAL A 309 -6.93 -15.41 9.88
N ASN A 310 -5.80 -15.30 10.59
CA ASN A 310 -4.71 -16.27 10.53
C ASN A 310 -3.92 -16.45 11.85
N ALA A 311 -2.85 -17.24 11.82
CA ALA A 311 -2.02 -17.52 13.00
C ALA A 311 -1.28 -16.28 13.54
N ILE A 312 -1.05 -15.25 12.71
CA ILE A 312 -0.49 -13.96 13.15
C ILE A 312 -1.48 -13.27 14.11
N ASP A 313 -2.76 -13.25 13.79
CA ASP A 313 -3.80 -12.65 14.63
C ASP A 313 -3.91 -13.35 15.99
N ALA A 314 -3.99 -14.68 15.99
CA ALA A 314 -3.98 -15.47 17.21
C ALA A 314 -2.73 -15.20 18.07
N SER A 315 -1.57 -15.00 17.42
CA SER A 315 -0.31 -14.67 18.11
C SER A 315 -0.32 -13.25 18.68
N LEU A 316 -0.91 -12.28 17.98
CA LEU A 316 -1.07 -10.91 18.44
C LEU A 316 -2.03 -10.85 19.62
N VAL A 317 -3.20 -11.50 19.55
CA VAL A 317 -4.15 -11.60 20.66
C VAL A 317 -3.51 -12.25 21.89
N LEU A 318 -2.75 -13.33 21.71
CA LEU A 318 -2.00 -13.94 22.81
C LEU A 318 -0.89 -13.03 23.38
N SER A 319 -0.26 -12.22 22.53
CA SER A 319 0.75 -11.22 22.93
C SER A 319 0.12 -10.07 23.74
N TYR A 320 -1.05 -9.58 23.32
CA TYR A 320 -1.83 -8.60 24.09
C TYR A 320 -2.29 -9.18 25.43
N TYR A 321 -2.83 -10.40 25.44
CA TYR A 321 -3.25 -11.07 26.67
C TYR A 321 -2.08 -11.20 27.66
N SER A 322 -0.90 -11.58 27.18
CA SER A 322 0.33 -11.62 27.98
C SER A 322 0.71 -10.23 28.51
N TYR A 323 0.64 -9.19 27.67
CA TYR A 323 0.89 -7.81 28.05
C TYR A 323 -0.06 -7.33 29.17
N ALA A 324 -1.37 -7.42 28.96
CA ALA A 324 -2.39 -7.02 29.92
C ALA A 324 -2.28 -7.82 31.23
N SER A 325 -2.10 -9.15 31.15
CA SER A 325 -1.93 -10.02 32.32
C SER A 325 -0.65 -9.72 33.12
N SER A 326 0.37 -9.14 32.48
CA SER A 326 1.60 -8.68 33.15
C SER A 326 1.49 -7.29 33.80
N GLY A 327 0.30 -6.67 33.78
CA GLY A 327 0.05 -5.33 34.31
C GLY A 327 0.14 -4.21 33.27
N GLY A 328 0.28 -4.56 31.98
CA GLY A 328 0.22 -3.62 30.87
C GLY A 328 -1.06 -2.78 30.87
N GLN A 329 -0.98 -1.55 30.35
CA GLN A 329 -2.09 -0.59 30.32
C GLN A 329 -2.35 -0.14 28.88
N GLY A 330 -3.62 0.03 28.54
CA GLY A 330 -4.06 0.37 27.19
C GLY A 330 -5.04 -0.67 26.66
N THR A 331 -5.82 -0.29 25.65
CA THR A 331 -6.87 -1.16 25.08
C THR A 331 -6.28 -2.15 24.06
N PRO A 332 -7.03 -3.21 23.66
CA PRO A 332 -6.61 -4.11 22.59
C PRO A 332 -6.29 -3.34 21.31
N GLU A 333 -7.12 -2.34 20.97
CA GLU A 333 -6.90 -1.44 19.85
C GLU A 333 -5.54 -0.76 19.96
N GLU A 334 -5.28 -0.03 21.04
CA GLU A 334 -4.04 0.73 21.24
C GLU A 334 -2.79 -0.15 21.13
N TYR A 335 -2.85 -1.38 21.65
CA TYR A 335 -1.77 -2.35 21.51
C TYR A 335 -1.59 -2.84 20.08
N PHE A 336 -2.67 -3.31 19.44
CA PHE A 336 -2.63 -3.83 18.07
C PHE A 336 -2.28 -2.76 17.04
N PHE A 337 -2.39 -1.46 17.34
CA PHE A 337 -1.90 -0.38 16.46
C PHE A 337 -0.39 -0.13 16.51
N LEU A 338 0.30 -0.59 17.55
CA LEU A 338 1.73 -0.33 17.76
C LEU A 338 2.61 -1.56 17.48
N SER A 339 2.02 -2.75 17.47
CA SER A 339 2.64 -4.03 17.02
C SER A 339 2.70 -4.19 15.50
#